data_AF-K2R8U7-F1
#
_entry.id   AF-K2R8U7-F1
#
_cell.length_a   1.000
_cell.length_b   1.000
_cell.length_c   1.000
_cell.angle_alpha   90.00
_cell.angle_beta   90.00
_cell.angle_gamma   90.00
#
_symmetry.space_group_name_H-M   'P 1'
#
loop_
_entity.id
_entity.type
_entity.pdbx_description
1 polymer ?
#
loop_
_entity_poly.entity_id
_entity_poly.type
_entity_poly.pdbx_seq_one_letter_code
_entity_poly.pdbx_strand_id
1 'polypeptide(L)'
;MEEIIRACGKLAIQNELLKHENTGLRAALVEEKKKRKRGKGMGLFDKERPGEAQFFSPAKVAAVRQRAEETEIENRLQKSLAEEKRIQQAREKEEKARAKAEKAREREEKKQAKIAEREQLAKQREERKAEKLILKQIQLEKRAQLAAEREARRKRGGEDLGKPPVKRRKITIQERAEAPEKATQQQKQASKNRLTAANSYAEACGSGRSGSN
;
A
#
# COMPACT_ATOMS: atom_id res chain seq x y z
N MET A 1 44.93 -20.81 11.89
CA MET A 1 45.36 -21.24 10.53
C MET A 1 45.07 -22.72 10.31
N GLU A 2 45.51 -23.61 11.19
CA GLU A 2 45.27 -25.07 11.09
C GLU A 2 43.79 -25.48 11.06
N GLU A 3 42.95 -24.83 11.87
CA GLU A 3 41.50 -25.10 11.90
C GLU A 3 40.81 -24.81 10.56
N ILE A 4 41.24 -23.75 9.88
CA ILE A 4 40.73 -23.35 8.56
C ILE A 4 41.16 -24.40 7.52
N ILE A 5 42.42 -24.82 7.54
CA ILE A 5 42.93 -25.87 6.64
C ILE A 5 42.14 -27.17 6.83
N ARG A 6 41.88 -27.56 8.09
CA ARG A 6 41.08 -28.75 8.41
C ARG A 6 39.63 -28.60 7.95
N ALA A 7 39.01 -27.44 8.12
CA ALA A 7 37.65 -27.17 7.64
C ALA A 7 37.56 -27.24 6.10
N CYS A 8 38.52 -26.63 5.40
CA CYS A 8 38.62 -26.70 3.94
C CYS A 8 38.80 -28.14 3.46
N GLY A 9 39.66 -28.94 4.10
CA GLY A 9 39.84 -30.35 3.77
C GLY A 9 38.56 -31.17 3.95
N LYS A 10 37.82 -30.95 5.04
CA LYS A 10 36.50 -31.59 5.26
C LYS A 10 35.50 -31.23 4.17
N LEU A 11 35.42 -29.94 3.82
CA LEU A 11 34.50 -29.47 2.77
C LEU A 11 34.87 -30.03 1.40
N ALA A 12 36.16 -30.14 1.08
CA ALA A 12 36.63 -30.72 -0.17
C ALA A 12 36.18 -32.20 -0.29
N ILE A 13 36.43 -33.00 0.75
CA ILE A 13 36.01 -34.40 0.80
C ILE A 13 34.49 -34.55 0.68
N GLN A 14 33.73 -33.72 1.42
CA GLN A 14 32.27 -33.72 1.33
C GLN A 14 31.79 -33.38 -0.08
N ASN A 15 32.42 -32.40 -0.73
CA ASN A 15 32.05 -32.00 -2.09
C ASN A 15 32.33 -33.12 -3.10
N GLU A 16 33.47 -33.83 -2.97
CA GLU A 16 33.80 -34.98 -3.80
C GLU A 16 32.80 -36.12 -3.59
N LEU A 17 32.47 -36.46 -2.35
CA LEU A 17 31.47 -37.48 -2.02
C LEU A 17 30.12 -37.13 -2.65
N LEU A 18 29.65 -35.89 -2.47
CA LEU A 18 28.41 -35.41 -3.05
C LEU A 18 28.42 -35.45 -4.58
N LYS A 19 29.55 -35.14 -5.22
CA LYS A 19 29.69 -35.27 -6.68
C LYS A 19 29.55 -36.72 -7.11
N HIS A 20 30.25 -37.64 -6.46
CA HIS A 20 30.16 -39.07 -6.76
C HIS A 20 28.73 -39.60 -6.59
N GLU A 21 28.08 -39.27 -5.47
CA GLU A 21 26.69 -39.61 -5.23
C GLU A 21 25.77 -39.04 -6.31
N ASN A 22 25.93 -37.76 -6.66
CA ASN A 22 25.12 -37.13 -7.71
C ASN A 22 25.32 -37.83 -9.07
N THR A 23 26.55 -38.21 -9.41
CA THR A 23 26.83 -38.97 -10.63
C THR A 23 26.20 -40.36 -10.60
N GLY A 24 26.27 -41.07 -9.47
CA GLY A 24 25.63 -42.38 -9.29
C GLY A 24 24.12 -42.31 -9.40
N LEU A 25 23.50 -41.30 -8.77
CA LEU A 25 22.06 -41.06 -8.85
C LEU A 25 21.62 -40.72 -10.27
N ARG A 26 22.39 -39.91 -11.00
CA ARG A 26 22.12 -39.61 -12.42
C ARG A 26 22.19 -40.88 -13.28
N ALA A 27 23.20 -41.73 -13.07
CA ALA A 27 23.33 -42.99 -13.77
C ALA A 27 22.14 -43.93 -13.47
N ALA A 28 21.79 -44.08 -12.20
CA ALA A 28 20.64 -44.88 -11.76
C ALA A 28 19.31 -44.37 -12.36
N LEU A 29 19.11 -43.05 -12.44
CA LEU A 29 17.93 -42.47 -13.10
C LEU A 29 17.89 -42.79 -14.60
N VAL A 30 19.03 -42.77 -15.29
CA VAL A 30 19.10 -43.15 -16.70
C VAL A 30 18.78 -44.64 -16.88
N GLU A 31 19.33 -45.50 -16.04
CA GLU A 31 19.08 -46.93 -16.09
C GLU A 31 17.62 -47.27 -15.79
N GLU A 32 17.04 -46.66 -14.76
CA GLU A 32 15.62 -46.82 -14.43
C GLU A 32 14.72 -46.32 -15.57
N LYS A 33 15.06 -45.21 -16.22
CA LYS A 33 14.34 -44.75 -17.43
C LYS A 33 14.43 -45.78 -18.56
N LYS A 34 15.61 -46.35 -18.82
CA LYS A 34 15.79 -47.40 -19.83
C LYS A 34 14.97 -48.65 -19.47
N LYS A 35 14.99 -49.07 -18.21
CA LYS A 35 14.21 -50.21 -17.70
C LYS A 35 12.71 -50.00 -17.88
N ARG A 36 12.20 -48.81 -17.53
CA ARG A 36 10.79 -48.43 -17.76
C ARG A 36 10.42 -48.43 -19.24
N LYS A 37 11.29 -47.91 -20.11
CA LYS A 37 11.07 -47.95 -21.57
C LYS A 37 11.00 -49.38 -22.10
N ARG A 38 11.89 -50.27 -21.66
CA ARG A 38 11.90 -51.69 -22.04
C ARG A 38 10.66 -52.45 -21.55
N GLY A 39 10.18 -52.15 -20.34
CA GLY A 39 8.98 -52.77 -19.78
C GLY A 39 7.65 -52.24 -20.34
N LYS A 40 7.68 -51.11 -21.05
CA LYS A 40 6.48 -50.50 -21.62
C LYS A 40 6.16 -51.16 -22.96
N GLY A 41 4.99 -51.80 -23.04
CA GLY A 41 4.50 -52.39 -24.28
C GLY A 41 4.37 -51.34 -25.38
N MET A 42 4.93 -51.61 -26.55
CA MET A 42 4.87 -50.73 -27.72
C MET A 42 3.49 -50.70 -28.40
N GLY A 43 2.52 -51.49 -27.93
CA GLY A 43 1.18 -51.54 -28.53
C GLY A 43 1.17 -52.06 -29.98
N LEU A 44 2.21 -52.78 -30.38
CA LEU A 44 2.33 -53.36 -31.72
C LEU A 44 1.39 -54.56 -31.91
N PHE A 45 1.04 -55.25 -30.83
CA PHE A 45 0.20 -56.44 -30.86
C PHE A 45 -1.28 -56.11 -31.13
N ASP A 46 -1.85 -56.82 -32.11
CA ASP A 46 -3.27 -56.77 -32.41
C ASP A 46 -4.03 -57.60 -31.38
N LYS A 47 -4.90 -56.94 -30.60
CA LYS A 47 -5.68 -57.56 -29.52
C LYS A 47 -6.87 -58.36 -30.01
N GLU A 48 -7.31 -58.12 -31.25
CA GLU A 48 -8.47 -58.77 -31.86
C GLU A 48 -8.18 -60.20 -32.31
N ARG A 49 -6.92 -60.54 -32.56
CA ARG A 49 -6.48 -61.87 -32.96
C ARG A 49 -5.38 -62.40 -32.03
N PRO A 50 -5.72 -62.70 -30.77
CA PRO A 50 -4.79 -63.29 -29.83
C PRO A 50 -4.52 -64.75 -30.26
N GLY A 51 -3.25 -65.10 -30.49
CA GLY A 51 -2.83 -66.47 -30.82
C GLY A 51 -2.37 -66.67 -32.27
N GLU A 52 -2.63 -65.72 -33.17
CA GLU A 52 -2.03 -65.71 -34.51
C GLU A 52 -0.58 -65.20 -34.45
N ALA A 53 0.28 -65.72 -35.33
CA ALA A 53 1.64 -65.20 -35.50
C ALA A 53 1.58 -63.79 -36.11
N GLN A 54 2.02 -62.79 -35.34
CA GLN A 54 2.05 -61.39 -35.79
C GLN A 54 3.47 -61.00 -36.19
N PHE A 55 3.63 -60.59 -37.45
CA PHE A 55 4.89 -60.10 -37.97
C PHE A 55 4.93 -58.57 -37.92
N PHE A 56 6.06 -58.02 -37.47
CA PHE A 56 6.28 -56.58 -37.41
C PHE A 56 7.37 -56.18 -38.39
N SER A 57 7.04 -55.30 -39.34
CA SER A 57 8.05 -54.71 -40.20
C SER A 57 8.92 -53.72 -39.40
N PRO A 58 10.22 -53.58 -39.70
CA PRO A 58 11.09 -52.61 -39.04
C PRO A 58 10.54 -51.18 -39.11
N ALA A 59 9.91 -50.81 -40.23
CA ALA A 59 9.27 -49.51 -40.41
C ALA A 59 8.10 -49.28 -39.43
N LYS A 60 7.23 -50.28 -39.21
CA LYS A 60 6.12 -50.18 -38.24
C LYS A 60 6.64 -50.01 -36.81
N VAL A 61 7.69 -50.75 -36.45
CA VAL A 61 8.34 -50.61 -35.13
C VAL A 61 8.98 -49.22 -34.96
N ALA A 62 9.65 -48.71 -35.99
CA ALA A 62 10.27 -47.38 -35.96
C ALA A 62 9.22 -46.27 -35.78
N ALA A 63 8.10 -46.32 -36.52
CA ALA A 63 7.02 -45.35 -36.40
C ALA A 63 6.42 -45.31 -34.98
N VAL A 64 6.24 -46.46 -34.35
CA VAL A 64 5.75 -46.55 -32.97
C VAL A 64 6.73 -45.92 -31.97
N ARG A 65 8.05 -46.14 -32.16
CA ARG A 65 9.08 -45.51 -31.33
C ARG A 65 9.06 -43.99 -31.47
N GLN A 66 8.97 -43.47 -32.69
CA GLN A 66 8.89 -42.03 -32.95
C GLN A 66 7.67 -41.41 -32.26
N ARG A 67 6.48 -41.99 -32.41
CA ARG A 67 5.27 -41.51 -31.73
C ARG A 67 5.41 -41.51 -30.20
N ALA A 68 6.05 -42.53 -29.64
CA ALA A 68 6.29 -42.60 -28.20
C ALA A 68 7.23 -41.48 -27.73
N GLU A 69 8.26 -41.15 -28.50
CA GLU A 69 9.18 -40.04 -28.21
C GLU A 69 8.51 -38.68 -28.34
N GLU A 70 7.72 -38.46 -29.40
CA GLU A 70 6.92 -37.25 -29.59
C GLU A 70 5.96 -37.03 -28.42
N THR A 71 5.25 -38.09 -28.02
CA THR A 71 4.33 -38.05 -26.87
C THR A 71 5.08 -37.75 -25.56
N GLU A 72 6.29 -38.30 -25.37
CA GLU A 72 7.11 -37.97 -24.20
C GLU A 72 7.54 -36.49 -24.19
N ILE A 73 7.89 -35.93 -25.35
CA ILE A 73 8.29 -34.52 -25.49
C ILE A 73 7.09 -33.61 -25.23
N GLU A 74 5.94 -33.88 -25.84
CA GLU A 74 4.72 -33.11 -25.64
C GLU A 74 4.29 -33.11 -24.17
N ASN A 75 4.29 -34.29 -23.52
CA ASN A 75 3.97 -34.39 -22.10
C ASN A 75 4.94 -33.59 -21.21
N ARG A 76 6.22 -33.52 -21.57
CA ARG A 76 7.20 -32.68 -20.83
C ARG A 76 6.90 -31.21 -21.01
N LEU A 77 6.60 -30.77 -22.22
CA LEU A 77 6.26 -29.38 -22.53
C LEU A 77 4.96 -28.97 -21.83
N GLN A 78 3.92 -29.81 -21.85
CA GLN A 78 2.68 -29.52 -21.14
C GLN A 78 2.90 -29.40 -19.63
N LYS A 79 3.75 -30.26 -19.04
CA LYS A 79 4.10 -30.18 -17.62
C LYS A 79 4.86 -28.90 -17.29
N SER A 80 5.85 -28.50 -18.10
CA SER A 80 6.59 -27.26 -17.86
C SER A 80 5.68 -26.04 -17.97
N LEU A 81 4.81 -25.97 -18.98
CA LEU A 81 3.82 -24.90 -19.12
C LEU A 81 2.84 -24.86 -17.94
N ALA A 82 2.41 -26.02 -17.43
CA ALA A 82 1.54 -26.07 -16.26
C ALA A 82 2.25 -25.59 -14.98
N GLU A 83 3.53 -25.94 -14.81
CA GLU A 83 4.35 -25.48 -13.69
C GLU A 83 4.60 -23.97 -13.75
N GLU A 84 4.95 -23.43 -14.92
CA GLU A 84 5.13 -22.00 -15.12
C GLU A 84 3.85 -21.22 -14.81
N LYS A 85 2.69 -21.70 -15.29
CA LYS A 85 1.39 -21.10 -14.97
C LYS A 85 1.10 -21.12 -13.47
N ARG A 86 1.43 -22.22 -12.77
CA ARG A 86 1.26 -22.31 -11.31
C ARG A 86 2.14 -21.31 -10.58
N ILE A 87 3.40 -21.16 -11.00
CA ILE A 87 4.35 -20.21 -10.42
C ILE A 87 3.86 -18.77 -10.64
N GLN A 88 3.41 -18.43 -11.85
CA GLN A 88 2.87 -17.11 -12.17
C GLN A 88 1.64 -16.79 -11.31
N GLN A 89 0.68 -17.72 -11.21
CA GLN A 89 -0.50 -17.55 -10.38
C GLN A 89 -0.16 -17.38 -8.89
N ALA A 90 0.84 -18.10 -8.38
CA ALA A 90 1.31 -17.94 -7.01
C ALA A 90 1.89 -16.53 -6.78
N ARG A 91 2.74 -16.06 -7.70
CA ARG A 91 3.33 -14.71 -7.65
C ARG A 91 2.27 -13.62 -7.69
N GLU A 92 1.30 -13.72 -8.59
CA GLU A 92 0.20 -12.75 -8.67
C GLU A 92 -0.65 -12.71 -7.40
N LYS A 93 -0.92 -13.87 -6.80
CA LYS A 93 -1.66 -13.95 -5.53
C LYS A 93 -0.87 -13.29 -4.40
N GLU A 94 0.43 -13.53 -4.35
CA GLU A 94 1.32 -12.95 -3.35
C GLU A 94 1.41 -11.43 -3.50
N GLU A 95 1.59 -10.92 -4.72
CA GLU A 95 1.62 -9.48 -5.00
C GLU A 95 0.30 -8.81 -4.62
N LYS A 96 -0.84 -9.40 -5.01
CA LYS A 96 -2.17 -8.90 -4.62
C LYS A 96 -2.37 -8.90 -3.12
N ALA A 97 -1.86 -9.92 -2.40
CA ALA A 97 -1.92 -9.98 -0.95
C ALA A 97 -1.06 -8.88 -0.31
N ARG A 98 0.17 -8.67 -0.80
CA ARG A 98 1.08 -7.60 -0.35
C ARG A 98 0.46 -6.21 -0.57
N ALA A 99 -0.06 -5.94 -1.76
CA ALA A 99 -0.72 -4.67 -2.08
C ALA A 99 -1.96 -4.41 -1.21
N LYS A 100 -2.73 -5.45 -0.88
CA LYS A 100 -3.86 -5.33 0.06
C LYS A 100 -3.39 -5.05 1.49
N ALA A 101 -2.33 -5.72 1.95
CA ALA A 101 -1.77 -5.52 3.27
C ALA A 101 -1.20 -4.10 3.42
N GLU A 102 -0.49 -3.59 2.42
CA GLU A 102 0.05 -2.23 2.41
C GLU A 102 -1.07 -1.18 2.45
N LYS A 103 -2.10 -1.32 1.61
CA LYS A 103 -3.28 -0.45 1.63
C LYS A 103 -4.03 -0.50 2.96
N ALA A 104 -4.04 -1.65 3.64
CA ALA A 104 -4.65 -1.76 4.97
C ALA A 104 -3.83 -0.98 6.01
N ARG A 105 -2.50 -1.12 6.00
CA ARG A 105 -1.58 -0.37 6.88
C ARG A 105 -1.71 1.14 6.68
N GLU A 106 -1.70 1.61 5.42
CA GLU A 106 -1.88 3.03 5.11
C GLU A 106 -3.21 3.58 5.65
N ARG A 107 -4.29 2.79 5.59
CA ARG A 107 -5.60 3.18 6.15
C ARG A 107 -5.58 3.24 7.67
N GLU A 108 -4.87 2.31 8.33
CA GLU A 108 -4.71 2.30 9.78
C GLU A 108 -3.89 3.51 10.26
N GLU A 109 -2.77 3.80 9.60
CA GLU A 109 -1.95 4.98 9.87
C GLU A 109 -2.75 6.28 9.69
N LYS A 110 -3.54 6.40 8.60
CA LYS A 110 -4.42 7.56 8.39
C LYS A 110 -5.49 7.70 9.48
N LYS A 111 -6.02 6.59 10.00
CA LYS A 111 -6.98 6.63 11.12
C LYS A 111 -6.29 7.06 12.41
N GLN A 112 -5.11 6.52 12.72
CA GLN A 112 -4.33 6.89 13.89
C GLN A 112 -3.92 8.36 13.86
N ALA A 113 -3.45 8.87 12.71
CA ALA A 113 -3.11 10.28 12.53
C ALA A 113 -4.33 11.20 12.79
N LYS A 114 -5.51 10.83 12.29
CA LYS A 114 -6.75 11.59 12.54
C LYS A 114 -7.17 11.57 14.02
N ILE A 115 -6.96 10.47 14.72
CA ILE A 115 -7.25 10.37 16.16
C ILE A 115 -6.27 11.27 16.92
N ALA A 116 -4.98 11.17 16.63
CA ALA A 116 -3.94 12.00 17.26
C ALA A 116 -4.17 13.50 17.01
N GLU A 117 -4.54 13.91 15.79
CA GLU A 117 -4.87 15.30 15.46
C GLU A 117 -6.08 15.80 16.27
N ARG A 118 -7.13 14.99 16.40
CA ARG A 118 -8.32 15.34 17.20
C ARG A 118 -7.98 15.48 18.67
N GLU A 119 -7.15 14.59 19.22
CA GLU A 119 -6.69 14.67 20.60
C GLU A 119 -5.85 15.91 20.84
N GLN A 120 -4.92 16.24 19.95
CA GLN A 120 -4.13 17.47 20.05
C GLN A 120 -5.01 18.72 19.97
N LEU A 121 -5.97 18.75 19.04
CA LEU A 121 -6.89 19.86 18.92
C LEU A 121 -7.79 20.01 20.16
N ALA A 122 -8.21 18.90 20.77
CA ALA A 122 -8.96 18.91 22.02
C ALA A 122 -8.12 19.50 23.16
N LYS A 123 -6.87 19.05 23.34
CA LYS A 123 -5.93 19.59 24.32
C LYS A 123 -5.70 21.09 24.14
N GLN A 124 -5.43 21.54 22.91
CA GLN A 124 -5.27 22.97 22.61
C GLN A 124 -6.53 23.78 22.91
N ARG A 125 -7.72 23.22 22.70
CA ARG A 125 -8.98 23.90 23.06
C ARG A 125 -9.16 24.01 24.56
N GLU A 126 -8.75 23.00 25.33
CA GLU A 126 -8.77 23.03 26.80
C GLU A 126 -7.77 24.03 27.35
N GLU A 127 -6.53 24.03 26.85
CA GLU A 127 -5.50 25.02 27.19
C GLU A 127 -5.99 26.45 26.91
N ARG A 128 -6.52 26.72 25.72
CA ARG A 128 -7.10 28.04 25.40
C ARG A 128 -8.26 28.44 26.30
N LYS A 129 -9.07 27.48 26.76
CA LYS A 129 -10.15 27.77 27.73
C LYS A 129 -9.55 28.10 29.09
N ALA A 130 -8.55 27.35 29.55
CA ALA A 130 -7.85 27.60 30.81
C ALA A 130 -7.15 28.97 30.80
N GLU A 131 -6.40 29.28 29.75
CA GLU A 131 -5.76 30.60 29.55
C GLU A 131 -6.77 31.75 29.62
N LYS A 132 -7.93 31.60 28.97
CA LYS A 132 -9.00 32.60 29.03
C LYS A 132 -9.55 32.80 30.44
N LEU A 133 -9.67 31.72 31.23
CA LEU A 133 -10.13 31.81 32.62
C LEU A 133 -9.07 32.52 33.49
N ILE A 134 -7.79 32.17 33.33
CA ILE A 134 -6.67 32.82 34.03
C ILE A 134 -6.62 34.32 33.68
N LEU A 135 -6.70 34.68 32.39
CA LEU A 135 -6.73 36.07 31.96
C LEU A 135 -7.90 36.86 32.55
N LYS A 136 -9.09 36.25 32.64
CA LYS A 136 -10.26 36.87 33.29
C LYS A 136 -10.02 37.10 34.78
N GLN A 137 -9.43 36.14 35.48
CA GLN A 137 -9.09 36.29 36.90
C GLN A 137 -8.10 37.44 37.10
N ILE A 138 -7.01 37.49 36.33
CA ILE A 138 -6.03 38.58 36.39
C ILE A 138 -6.69 39.94 36.11
N GLN A 139 -7.62 40.03 35.16
CA GLN A 139 -8.34 41.28 34.89
C GLN A 139 -9.24 41.71 36.05
N LEU A 140 -9.92 40.76 36.71
CA LEU A 140 -10.75 41.04 37.88
C LEU A 140 -9.88 41.50 39.06
N GLU A 141 -8.76 40.82 39.32
CA GLU A 141 -7.79 41.20 40.35
C GLU A 141 -7.22 42.60 40.09
N LYS A 142 -6.80 42.90 38.86
CA LYS A 142 -6.34 44.25 38.47
C LYS A 142 -7.42 45.30 38.68
N ARG A 143 -8.68 45.01 38.36
CA ARG A 143 -9.81 45.92 38.60
C ARG A 143 -10.06 46.12 40.10
N ALA A 144 -9.97 45.06 40.89
CA ALA A 144 -10.10 45.13 42.34
C ALA A 144 -8.96 45.95 42.98
N GLN A 145 -7.72 45.75 42.54
CA GLN A 145 -6.56 46.54 42.95
C GLN A 145 -6.73 48.02 42.59
N LEU A 146 -7.12 48.34 41.35
CA LEU A 146 -7.40 49.72 40.93
C LEU A 146 -8.55 50.35 41.71
N ALA A 147 -9.59 49.59 42.06
CA ALA A 147 -10.69 50.06 42.89
C ALA A 147 -10.22 50.34 44.32
N ALA A 148 -9.45 49.43 44.93
CA ALA A 148 -8.85 49.61 46.24
C ALA A 148 -7.87 50.80 46.28
N GLU A 149 -7.07 50.99 45.23
CA GLU A 149 -6.17 52.15 45.09
C GLU A 149 -6.96 53.47 44.99
N ARG A 150 -8.04 53.50 44.18
CA ARG A 150 -8.93 54.67 44.08
C ARG A 150 -9.60 54.98 45.42
N GLU A 151 -10.04 53.96 46.16
CA GLU A 151 -10.63 54.13 47.48
C GLU A 151 -9.58 54.65 48.49
N ALA A 152 -8.37 54.08 48.48
CA ALA A 152 -7.25 54.57 49.29
C ALA A 152 -6.83 56.00 48.91
N ARG A 153 -6.93 56.39 47.64
CA ARG A 153 -6.71 57.77 47.20
C ARG A 153 -7.83 58.72 47.63
N ARG A 154 -9.09 58.27 47.64
CA ARG A 154 -10.22 59.05 48.19
C ARG A 154 -10.09 59.27 49.70
N LYS A 155 -9.64 58.25 50.45
CA LYS A 155 -9.35 58.38 51.89
C LYS A 155 -8.16 59.30 52.18
N ARG A 156 -7.19 59.40 51.26
CA ARG A 156 -6.05 60.34 51.33
C ARG A 156 -6.34 61.75 50.79
N GLY A 157 -7.38 61.91 49.96
CA GLY A 157 -7.79 63.18 49.34
C GLY A 157 -9.01 63.82 49.99
N GLY A 158 -9.25 63.53 51.27
CA GLY A 158 -10.30 64.16 52.07
C GLY A 158 -9.88 65.51 52.63
N GLU A 159 -9.40 66.42 51.77
CA GLU A 159 -9.25 67.85 52.05
C GLU A 159 -8.93 68.55 50.72
N ASP A 160 -9.98 68.92 49.97
CA ASP A 160 -10.07 70.21 49.27
C ASP A 160 -11.41 70.28 48.51
N LEU A 161 -12.32 71.08 49.06
CA LEU A 161 -13.57 71.45 48.43
C LEU A 161 -13.35 72.66 47.53
N GLY A 162 -13.88 72.57 46.31
CA GLY A 162 -14.40 73.74 45.60
C GLY A 162 -13.76 74.03 44.24
N LYS A 163 -14.44 73.59 43.17
CA LYS A 163 -14.80 74.41 42.00
C LYS A 163 -15.72 73.62 41.04
N PRO A 164 -16.77 74.25 40.47
CA PRO A 164 -17.78 73.56 39.66
C PRO A 164 -17.27 73.25 38.23
N PRO A 165 -17.81 72.22 37.56
CA PRO A 165 -17.36 71.83 36.22
C PRO A 165 -17.84 72.83 35.15
N VAL A 166 -16.89 73.31 34.35
CA VAL A 166 -17.12 74.17 33.19
C VAL A 166 -17.76 73.37 32.05
N LYS A 167 -18.94 73.86 31.64
CA LYS A 167 -19.72 73.64 30.41
C LYS A 167 -19.05 72.79 29.31
N ARG A 168 -19.62 71.60 29.05
CA ARG A 168 -19.38 70.80 27.83
C ARG A 168 -20.08 71.45 26.63
N ARG A 169 -19.31 71.83 25.60
CA ARG A 169 -19.83 72.18 24.28
C ARG A 169 -20.24 70.90 23.55
N LYS A 170 -21.49 70.86 23.05
CA LYS A 170 -21.98 69.87 22.09
C LYS A 170 -21.25 70.10 20.77
N ILE A 171 -20.49 69.11 20.30
CA ILE A 171 -20.08 69.02 18.89
C ILE A 171 -21.08 68.10 18.22
N THR A 172 -21.90 68.70 17.37
CA THR A 172 -22.75 68.02 16.40
C THR A 172 -21.88 67.76 15.16
N ILE A 173 -21.64 66.50 14.81
CA ILE A 173 -21.24 66.12 13.45
C ILE A 173 -22.32 65.15 12.97
N GLN A 174 -23.21 65.71 12.16
CA GLN A 174 -23.95 64.97 11.15
C GLN A 174 -22.99 64.76 9.98
N GLU A 175 -22.72 63.51 9.61
CA GLU A 175 -22.44 63.09 8.24
C GLU A 175 -22.79 61.60 8.15
N ARG A 176 -23.88 61.31 7.44
CA ARG A 176 -23.87 60.56 6.16
C ARG A 176 -23.54 59.08 6.37
N ALA A 177 -24.54 58.22 6.57
CA ALA A 177 -25.21 57.52 5.47
C ALA A 177 -24.23 57.06 4.39
N GLU A 178 -23.84 55.79 4.45
CA GLU A 178 -23.81 54.87 3.30
C GLU A 178 -23.32 53.48 3.76
N ALA A 179 -24.26 52.54 3.81
CA ALA A 179 -23.93 51.14 3.58
C ALA A 179 -23.46 50.99 2.12
N PRO A 180 -22.66 49.96 1.83
CA PRO A 180 -23.31 48.84 1.14
C PRO A 180 -22.90 47.47 1.70
N GLU A 181 -23.94 46.70 2.05
CA GLU A 181 -23.94 45.26 1.89
C GLU A 181 -23.60 44.87 0.44
N LYS A 182 -23.02 43.66 0.29
CA LYS A 182 -22.81 42.85 -0.93
C LYS A 182 -21.41 42.91 -1.53
N ALA A 183 -20.47 42.21 -0.88
CA ALA A 183 -19.38 41.55 -1.60
C ALA A 183 -18.87 40.36 -0.78
N THR A 184 -19.35 39.14 -1.11
CA THR A 184 -18.62 37.84 -1.05
C THR A 184 -19.58 36.65 -1.14
N GLN A 185 -20.42 36.61 -2.18
CA GLN A 185 -21.11 35.36 -2.57
C GLN A 185 -20.72 34.88 -3.99
N GLN A 186 -20.04 35.71 -4.78
CA GLN A 186 -19.51 35.31 -6.10
C GLN A 186 -18.16 34.56 -6.03
N GLN A 187 -17.43 34.66 -4.92
CA GLN A 187 -16.12 33.98 -4.77
C GLN A 187 -16.25 32.47 -4.44
N LYS A 188 -17.44 31.99 -4.06
CA LYS A 188 -17.70 30.55 -3.80
C LYS A 188 -18.27 29.78 -4.99
N GLN A 189 -18.66 30.47 -6.08
CA GLN A 189 -19.15 29.82 -7.30
C GLN A 189 -18.05 29.67 -8.37
N ALA A 190 -17.01 30.51 -8.34
CA ALA A 190 -15.87 30.40 -9.27
C ALA A 190 -14.95 29.18 -9.01
N SER A 191 -14.94 28.61 -7.80
CA SER A 191 -14.09 27.44 -7.48
C SER A 191 -14.74 26.09 -7.74
N LYS A 192 -16.07 26.02 -7.95
CA LYS A 192 -16.77 24.78 -8.28
C LYS A 192 -16.72 24.42 -9.77
N ASN A 193 -16.64 25.42 -10.65
CA ASN A 193 -16.65 25.18 -12.10
C ASN A 193 -15.25 24.89 -12.69
N ARG A 194 -14.18 25.01 -11.90
CA ARG A 194 -12.81 24.67 -12.34
C ARG A 194 -12.44 23.19 -12.13
N LEU A 195 -13.19 22.47 -11.28
CA LEU A 195 -12.96 21.05 -11.01
C LEU A 195 -13.79 20.13 -11.91
N THR A 196 -14.86 20.61 -12.54
CA THR A 196 -15.68 19.81 -13.47
C THR A 196 -15.14 19.80 -14.90
N ALA A 197 -14.31 20.76 -15.29
CA ALA A 197 -13.68 20.79 -16.62
C ALA A 197 -12.46 19.84 -16.75
N ALA A 198 -11.77 19.54 -15.65
CA ALA A 198 -10.57 18.69 -15.65
C ALA A 198 -10.87 17.18 -15.74
N ASN A 199 -12.11 16.75 -15.49
CA ASN A 199 -12.50 15.32 -15.53
C ASN A 199 -13.20 14.89 -16.83
N SER A 200 -13.35 15.78 -17.83
CA SER A 200 -13.99 15.42 -19.11
C SER A 200 -13.01 15.00 -20.22
N TYR A 201 -11.70 15.02 -19.96
CA TYR A 201 -10.66 14.64 -20.93
C TYR A 201 -9.99 13.27 -20.65
N ALA A 202 -10.41 12.54 -19.63
CA ALA A 202 -9.80 11.25 -19.24
C ALA A 202 -10.61 10.00 -19.65
N GLU A 203 -11.82 10.14 -20.17
CA GLU A 203 -12.70 9.00 -20.53
C GLU A 203 -12.86 8.74 -22.05
N ALA A 204 -11.99 9.29 -22.89
CA ALA A 204 -12.06 9.12 -24.36
C ALA A 204 -10.91 8.32 -25.00
N CYS A 205 -10.16 7.52 -24.23
CA CYS A 205 -9.10 6.66 -24.77
C CYS A 205 -9.23 5.21 -24.27
N GLY A 206 -10.39 4.60 -24.55
CA GLY A 206 -10.58 3.16 -24.44
C GLY A 206 -11.33 2.65 -25.67
N SER A 207 -10.62 1.97 -26.59
CA SER A 207 -11.10 0.81 -27.39
C SER A 207 -10.34 0.68 -28.72
N GLY A 208 -9.10 0.19 -28.66
CA GLY A 208 -8.41 -0.35 -29.82
C GLY A 208 -8.56 -1.86 -29.88
N ARG A 209 -9.69 -2.36 -30.40
CA ARG A 209 -9.80 -3.73 -30.94
C ARG A 209 -8.99 -3.79 -32.23
N SER A 210 -8.05 -4.73 -32.33
CA SER A 210 -7.63 -5.25 -33.63
C SER A 210 -7.30 -6.73 -33.48
N GLY A 211 -8.22 -7.56 -33.96
CA GLY A 211 -7.89 -8.91 -34.35
C GLY A 211 -7.22 -8.87 -35.71
N SER A 212 -6.25 -9.74 -35.91
CA SER A 212 -5.72 -10.06 -37.23
C SER A 212 -5.41 -11.56 -37.27
N ASN A 213 -5.75 -12.12 -38.43
CA ASN A 213 -5.65 -13.50 -38.88
C ASN A 213 -4.33 -14.22 -38.59
#